data_AF-A0A892ZG10-F1
#
_entry.id   AF-A0A892ZG10-F1
#
_cell.length_a   1.000
_cell.length_b   1.000
_cell.length_c   1.000
_cell.angle_alpha   90.00
_cell.angle_beta   90.00
_cell.angle_gamma   90.00
#
_symmetry.space_group_name_H-M   'P 1'
#
loop_
_entity.id
_entity.type
_entity.pdbx_description
1 polymer ?
#
loop_
_entity_poly.entity_id
_entity_poly.type
_entity_poly.pdbx_seq_one_letter_code
_entity_poly.pdbx_strand_id
1 'polypeptide(L)' 'MNRNIAPFGLRLPEELKAWLKQQAAQNHRSLNSEILARLEASRKAVL' A
#
# COMPACT_ATOMS: atom_id res chain seq x y z
N MET A 1 0.84 15.65 -5.06
CA MET A 1 1.23 14.33 -5.63
C MET A 1 1.15 14.42 -7.14
N ASN A 2 2.26 14.17 -7.84
CA ASN A 2 2.31 14.26 -9.30
C ASN A 2 1.29 13.30 -9.93
N ARG A 3 0.33 13.85 -10.68
CA ARG A 3 -0.73 13.10 -11.39
C ARG A 3 -0.23 12.21 -12.53
N ASN A 4 1.08 12.19 -12.82
CA ASN A 4 1.70 11.51 -13.96
C ASN A 4 2.44 10.21 -13.62
N ILE A 5 2.29 9.66 -12.41
CA ILE A 5 2.88 8.35 -12.09
C ILE A 5 1.90 7.26 -12.55
N ALA A 6 2.29 6.47 -13.54
CA ALA A 6 1.51 5.32 -13.97
C ALA A 6 1.35 4.32 -12.81
N PRO A 7 0.15 3.75 -12.60
CA PRO A 7 -0.05 2.73 -11.57
C PRO A 7 0.86 1.52 -11.77
N PHE A 8 1.46 1.03 -10.69
CA PHE A 8 2.21 -0.22 -10.72
C PHE A 8 1.25 -1.42 -10.57
N GLY A 9 1.21 -2.29 -11.58
CA GLY A 9 0.38 -3.49 -11.56
C GLY A 9 0.96 -4.58 -10.67
N LEU A 10 0.58 -4.60 -9.39
CA LEU A 10 0.99 -5.64 -8.44
C LEU A 10 -0.04 -6.78 -8.38
N ARG A 11 0.42 -8.02 -8.56
CA ARG A 11 -0.41 -9.22 -8.32
C ARG A 11 -0.37 -9.54 -6.83
N LEU A 12 -1.54 -9.57 -6.20
CA LEU A 12 -1.73 -9.88 -4.79
C LEU A 12 -2.64 -11.10 -4.66
N PRO A 13 -2.32 -12.06 -3.78
CA PRO A 13 -3.30 -13.03 -3.32
C PRO A 13 -4.56 -12.33 -2.79
N GLU A 14 -5.72 -12.94 -3.00
CA GLU A 14 -7.00 -12.31 -2.68
C GLU A 14 -7.13 -11.96 -1.19
N GLU A 15 -6.74 -12.89 -0.32
CA GLU A 15 -6.74 -12.72 1.13
C GLU A 15 -5.87 -11.52 1.55
N LEU A 16 -4.65 -11.42 1.01
CA LEU A 16 -3.74 -10.31 1.31
C LEU A 16 -4.33 -8.98 0.83
N LYS A 17 -4.96 -8.96 -0.35
CA LYS A 17 -5.62 -7.75 -0.87
C LYS A 17 -6.80 -7.33 0.00
N ALA A 18 -7.60 -8.28 0.49
CA ALA A 18 -8.73 -8.01 1.38
C ALA A 18 -8.26 -7.42 2.71
N TRP A 19 -7.25 -8.04 3.32
CA TRP A 19 -6.65 -7.53 4.55
C TRP A 19 -6.06 -6.13 4.37
N LEU A 20 -5.31 -5.87 3.30
CA LEU A 20 -4.76 -4.53 3.01
C LEU A 20 -5.85 -3.47 2.84
N LYS A 21 -6.99 -3.81 2.23
CA LYS A 21 -8.13 -2.87 2.12
C LYS A 21 -8.73 -2.52 3.49
N GLN A 22 -8.87 -3.51 4.38
CA GLN A 22 -9.36 -3.25 5.74
C GLN A 22 -8.41 -2.34 6.51
N GLN A 23 -7.11 -2.59 6.40
CA GLN A 23 -6.08 -1.76 7.05
C GLN A 23 -6.07 -0.33 6.49
N ALA A 24 -6.18 -0.18 5.17
CA ALA A 24 -6.29 1.13 4.54
C ALA A 24 -7.51 1.92 5.05
N ALA A 25 -8.66 1.26 5.18
CA ALA A 25 -9.88 1.88 5.73
C ALA A 25 -9.70 2.33 7.19
N GLN A 26 -9.11 1.48 8.03
CA GLN A 26 -8.81 1.80 9.44
C GLN A 26 -7.84 2.98 9.57
N ASN A 27 -6.87 3.09 8.65
CA ASN A 27 -5.88 4.16 8.65
C ASN A 27 -6.32 5.42 7.88
N HIS A 28 -7.58 5.48 7.42
CA HIS A 28 -8.11 6.57 6.59
C HIS A 28 -7.24 6.88 5.35
N ARG A 29 -6.73 5.83 4.70
CA ARG A 29 -5.82 5.90 3.55
C ARG A 29 -6.41 5.20 2.33
N SER A 30 -5.95 5.60 1.15
CA SER A 30 -6.14 4.78 -0.05
C SER A 30 -5.35 3.48 0.07
N LEU A 31 -5.77 2.43 -0.64
CA LEU A 31 -5.02 1.17 -0.70
C LEU A 31 -3.56 1.39 -1.14
N ASN A 32 -3.34 2.27 -2.12
CA ASN A 32 -2.00 2.59 -2.61
C ASN A 32 -1.16 3.30 -1.53
N SER A 33 -1.76 4.26 -0.81
CA SER A 33 -1.11 4.96 0.30
C SER A 33 -0.73 4.02 1.45
N GLU A 34 -1.59 3.03 1.74
CA GLU A 34 -1.32 2.03 2.77
C GLU A 34 -0.17 1.08 2.37
N ILE A 35 -0.15 0.62 1.11
CA ILE A 35 0.95 -0.20 0.59
C ILE A 35 2.27 0.58 0.65
N LEU A 36 2.27 1.85 0.20
CA LEU A 36 3.45 2.71 0.27
C LEU A 36 3.95 2.89 1.71
N ALA A 37 3.05 3.18 2.65
CA ALA A 37 3.42 3.35 4.06
C ALA A 37 4.08 2.09 4.64
N ARG A 38 3.57 0.90 4.31
CA ARG A 38 4.16 -0.38 4.74
C ARG A 38 5.52 -0.65 4.11
N LEU A 39 5.67 -0.38 2.82
CA LEU A 39 6.94 -0.53 2.10
C LEU A 39 8.00 0.44 2.65
N GLU A 40 7.62 1.69 2.94
CA GLU A 40 8.52 2.67 3.55
C GLU A 40 8.92 2.27 4.97
N ALA A 41 7.98 1.78 5.78
CA ALA A 41 8.26 1.28 7.12
C ALA A 41 9.25 0.09 7.08
N SER A 42 9.02 -0.87 6.19
CA SER A 42 9.93 -1.99 5.95
C SER A 42 11.32 -1.51 5.50
N ARG A 43 11.37 -0.58 4.54
CA ARG A 43 12.64 -0.01 4.04
C ARG A 43 13.44 0.69 5.14
N LYS A 44 12.78 1.41 6.04
CA LYS A 44 13.43 2.09 7.17
C LYS A 44 13.89 1.13 8.26
N ALA A 45 13.20 0.02 8.47
CA ALA A 45 13.55 -0.97 9.50
C ALA A 45 14.79 -1.81 9.15
N VAL A 46 15.17 -1.85 7.86
CA VAL A 46 16.34 -2.58 7.36
C VAL A 46 17.61 -1.71 7.33
N LEU A 47 17.49 -0.39 7.56
CA LEU A 47 18.59 0.55 7.69
C LEU A 47 18.89 0.83 9.17
#